data_AF-A0A1Y1UXT6-F1
#
_entry.id   AF-A0A1Y1UXT6-F1
#
_cell.length_a   1.000
_cell.length_b   1.000
_cell.length_c   1.000
_cell.angle_alpha   90.00
_cell.angle_beta   90.00
_cell.angle_gamma   90.00
#
_symmetry.space_group_name_H-M   'P 1'
#
loop_
_entity.id
_entity.type
_entity.pdbx_description
1 polymer ?
#
loop_
_entity_poly.entity_id
_entity_poly.type
_entity_poly.pdbx_seq_one_letter_code
_entity_poly.pdbx_strand_id
1 'polypeptide(L)'
;MGNCTSDPYYDSKIGYVEDVVTLPLNDLIKENVSKVYRLLRETDFSYLNSIPNLFADEINKEKAVSLIDSINTNDVLKFQNLTMNHIVSGLQEFDTLLLDYIGLQTKSSYIFVIVLFIVSAVISPYIYFSSLKKMAKNKMIEMEELVNIVFAIPTSTINIVPQYRRFIETSEINDD
;
A
#
# COMPACT_ATOMS: atom_id res chain seq x y z
N MET A 1 2.61 19.05 15.48
CA MET A 1 2.30 20.46 15.14
C MET A 1 3.57 21.26 15.36
N GLY A 2 4.44 21.30 14.36
CA GLY A 2 5.67 22.09 14.35
C GLY A 2 5.40 23.41 13.64
N ASN A 3 5.96 24.51 14.17
CA ASN A 3 5.84 25.86 13.65
C ASN A 3 6.27 25.95 12.17
N CYS A 4 5.32 26.23 11.27
CA CYS A 4 5.57 26.64 9.89
C CYS A 4 5.78 28.17 9.79
N THR A 5 6.62 28.76 10.65
CA THR A 5 6.77 30.21 10.69
C THR A 5 8.21 30.62 10.37
N SER A 6 8.34 31.27 9.21
CA SER A 6 9.51 31.93 8.60
C SER A 6 10.34 31.09 7.62
N ASP A 7 9.89 31.10 6.37
CA ASP A 7 10.76 30.91 5.21
C ASP A 7 11.75 32.10 5.14
N PRO A 8 13.08 31.88 5.05
CA PRO A 8 14.08 32.94 4.98
C PRO A 8 14.04 33.79 3.69
N TYR A 9 13.22 33.43 2.69
CA TYR A 9 13.07 34.17 1.42
C TYR A 9 11.83 35.06 1.35
N TYR A 10 11.35 35.53 2.51
CA TYR A 10 10.26 36.51 2.60
C TYR A 10 10.63 37.83 1.92
N ASP A 11 9.86 38.21 0.89
CA ASP A 11 10.01 39.51 0.22
C ASP A 11 8.62 40.11 -0.03
N SER A 12 8.17 40.94 0.90
CA SER A 12 6.87 41.61 0.83
C SER A 12 6.77 42.60 -0.33
N LYS A 13 7.90 43.01 -0.92
CA LYS A 13 7.92 43.95 -2.06
C LYS A 13 7.47 43.30 -3.36
N ILE A 14 7.66 41.98 -3.48
CA ILE A 14 7.23 41.19 -4.65
C ILE A 14 5.84 40.54 -4.46
N GLY A 15 5.15 40.85 -3.35
CA GLY A 15 3.82 40.30 -3.04
C GLY A 15 3.84 38.85 -2.56
N TYR A 16 5.00 38.35 -2.13
CA TYR A 16 5.16 37.05 -1.46
C TYR A 16 4.98 37.26 0.05
N VAL A 17 3.71 37.29 0.45
CA VAL A 17 3.28 37.49 1.84
C VAL A 17 2.99 36.14 2.53
N GLU A 18 3.07 36.12 3.86
CA GLU A 18 2.88 34.92 4.70
C GLU A 18 1.51 34.24 4.43
N ASP A 19 0.49 35.03 4.11
CA ASP A 19 -0.84 34.54 3.74
C ASP A 19 -0.84 33.72 2.45
N VAL A 20 0.10 33.96 1.53
CA VAL A 20 0.23 33.19 0.28
C VAL A 20 0.96 31.88 0.57
N VAL A 21 2.07 31.92 1.32
CA VAL A 21 2.88 30.72 1.63
C VAL A 21 2.10 29.70 2.46
N THR A 22 1.17 30.15 3.29
CA THR A 22 0.33 29.28 4.12
C THR A 22 -0.90 28.71 3.40
N LEU A 23 -1.12 29.04 2.11
CA LEU A 23 -2.25 28.50 1.36
C LEU A 23 -2.12 26.99 1.11
N PRO A 24 -3.24 26.26 1.06
CA PRO A 24 -3.27 24.91 0.54
C PRO A 24 -2.65 24.87 -0.86
N LEU A 25 -1.90 23.80 -1.17
CA LEU A 25 -1.12 23.67 -2.41
C LEU A 25 -1.95 23.92 -3.69
N ASN A 26 -3.23 23.52 -3.68
CA ASN A 26 -4.16 23.77 -4.78
C ASN A 26 -4.44 25.26 -5.01
N ASP A 27 -4.55 26.04 -3.94
CA ASP A 27 -4.81 27.48 -4.02
C ASP A 27 -3.53 28.26 -4.32
N LEU A 28 -2.37 27.77 -3.86
CA LEU A 28 -1.07 28.29 -4.28
C LEU A 28 -0.83 28.12 -5.79
N ILE A 29 -1.18 26.95 -6.35
CA ILE A 29 -1.11 26.69 -7.79
C ILE A 29 -2.05 27.64 -8.55
N LYS A 30 -3.29 27.82 -8.09
CA LYS A 30 -4.24 28.75 -8.73
C LYS A 30 -3.76 30.20 -8.66
N GLU A 31 -3.19 30.62 -7.52
CA GLU A 31 -2.67 31.98 -7.38
C GLU A 31 -1.47 32.21 -8.32
N ASN A 32 -0.55 31.25 -8.38
CA ASN A 32 0.58 31.30 -9.31
C ASN A 32 0.09 31.40 -10.76
N VAL A 33 -0.87 30.55 -11.15
CA VAL A 33 -1.47 30.56 -12.49
C VAL A 33 -2.20 31.89 -12.76
N SER A 34 -2.96 32.41 -11.80
CA SER A 34 -3.69 33.68 -11.94
C SER A 34 -2.75 34.87 -12.10
N LYS A 35 -1.67 34.92 -11.31
CA LYS A 35 -0.63 35.94 -11.43
C LYS A 35 0.08 35.82 -12.78
N VAL A 36 0.46 34.61 -13.21
CA VAL A 36 1.02 34.36 -14.56
C VAL A 36 0.08 34.86 -15.66
N TYR A 37 -1.22 34.57 -15.60
CA TYR A 37 -2.19 35.07 -16.57
C TYR A 37 -2.33 36.58 -16.56
N ARG A 38 -2.29 37.21 -15.38
CA ARG A 38 -2.31 38.67 -15.26
C ARG A 38 -1.09 39.29 -15.91
N LEU A 39 0.07 38.67 -15.76
CA LEU A 39 1.31 39.10 -16.40
C LEU A 39 1.26 38.91 -17.91
N LEU A 40 0.78 37.77 -18.40
CA LEU A 40 0.53 37.55 -19.84
C LEU A 40 -0.43 38.62 -20.42
N ARG A 41 -1.34 39.15 -19.62
CA ARG A 41 -2.32 40.16 -20.06
C ARG A 41 -1.82 41.60 -19.96
N GLU A 42 -1.00 41.91 -18.95
CA GLU A 42 -0.40 43.24 -18.73
C GLU A 42 0.86 43.45 -19.58
N THR A 43 1.53 42.37 -19.98
CA THR A 43 2.71 42.43 -20.85
C THR A 43 2.25 42.38 -22.31
N ASP A 44 2.40 43.49 -23.03
CA ASP A 44 2.10 43.54 -24.46
C ASP A 44 3.16 42.73 -25.24
N PHE A 45 2.82 41.50 -25.66
CA PHE A 45 3.72 40.62 -26.40
C PHE A 45 4.07 41.10 -27.81
N SER A 46 3.60 42.29 -28.21
CA SER A 46 3.98 42.93 -29.47
C SER A 46 5.52 43.00 -29.65
N TYR A 47 6.29 43.10 -28.56
CA TYR A 47 7.76 43.06 -28.62
C TYR A 47 8.36 41.65 -28.82
N LEU A 48 7.67 40.56 -28.46
CA LEU A 48 8.15 39.19 -28.69
C LEU A 48 8.20 38.84 -30.19
N ASN A 49 7.35 39.45 -31.01
CA ASN A 49 7.43 39.34 -32.48
C ASN A 49 8.64 40.06 -33.07
N SER A 50 9.29 40.94 -32.28
CA SER A 50 10.50 41.66 -32.66
C SER A 50 11.78 41.09 -32.02
N ILE A 51 11.68 40.10 -31.13
CA ILE A 51 12.86 39.37 -30.67
C ILE A 51 13.28 38.45 -31.82
N PRO A 52 14.45 38.66 -32.46
CA PRO A 52 14.97 37.70 -33.41
C PRO A 52 15.08 36.36 -32.68
N ASN A 53 14.43 35.35 -33.24
CA ASN A 53 14.31 33.99 -32.72
C ASN A 53 15.48 33.63 -31.79
N LEU A 54 15.24 33.50 -30.49
CA LEU A 54 16.28 33.32 -29.45
C LEU A 54 17.17 32.09 -29.67
N PHE A 55 16.74 31.19 -30.55
CA PHE A 55 17.45 29.97 -30.95
C PHE A 55 18.11 30.06 -32.34
N ALA A 56 17.99 31.20 -33.03
CA ALA A 56 18.54 31.40 -34.38
C ALA A 56 19.95 32.00 -34.40
N ASP A 57 20.42 32.55 -33.27
CA ASP A 57 21.76 33.11 -33.15
C ASP A 57 22.58 32.25 -32.16
N GLU A 58 23.86 32.00 -32.47
CA GLU A 58 24.74 31.21 -31.60
C GLU A 58 24.83 31.90 -30.21
N ILE A 59 24.30 31.24 -29.18
CA ILE A 59 24.24 31.79 -27.83
C ILE A 59 25.66 31.94 -27.30
N ASN A 60 26.19 33.16 -27.35
CA ASN A 60 27.48 33.50 -26.76
C ASN A 60 27.34 33.70 -25.24
N LYS A 61 28.38 33.33 -24.47
CA LYS A 61 28.35 33.27 -22.99
C LYS A 61 27.94 34.60 -22.35
N GLU A 62 28.35 35.73 -22.94
CA GLU A 62 28.03 37.07 -22.44
C GLU A 62 26.55 37.45 -22.64
N LYS A 63 25.95 37.07 -23.77
CA LYS A 63 24.51 37.27 -24.01
C LYS A 63 23.68 36.45 -23.01
N ALA A 64 24.10 35.21 -22.73
CA ALA A 64 23.45 34.36 -21.73
C ALA A 64 23.47 34.98 -20.31
N VAL A 65 24.60 35.55 -19.89
CA VAL A 65 24.71 36.23 -18.58
C VAL A 65 23.80 37.45 -18.52
N SER A 66 23.79 38.30 -19.55
CA SER A 66 22.90 39.48 -19.59
C SER A 66 21.41 39.10 -19.56
N LEU A 67 21.05 37.97 -20.18
CA LEU A 67 19.68 37.44 -20.16
C LEU A 67 19.32 36.94 -18.75
N ILE A 68 20.22 36.20 -18.10
CA ILE A 68 20.05 35.72 -16.73
C ILE A 68 19.89 36.91 -15.76
N ASP A 69 20.69 37.96 -15.91
CA ASP A 69 20.59 39.15 -15.07
C ASP A 69 19.25 39.89 -15.29
N SER A 70 18.77 39.97 -16.53
CA SER A 70 17.45 40.54 -16.85
C SER A 70 16.28 39.71 -16.27
N ILE A 71 16.44 38.40 -16.20
CA ILE A 71 15.47 37.48 -15.58
C ILE A 71 15.49 37.63 -14.05
N ASN A 72 16.69 37.74 -13.46
CA ASN A 72 16.87 37.87 -12.01
C ASN A 72 16.44 39.24 -11.47
N THR A 73 16.48 40.29 -12.29
CA THR A 73 16.05 41.65 -11.91
C THR A 73 14.54 41.83 -12.03
N ASN A 74 13.83 40.91 -12.70
CA ASN A 74 12.39 40.98 -12.86
C ASN A 74 11.67 40.38 -11.64
N ASP A 75 11.16 41.24 -10.76
CA ASP A 75 10.42 40.89 -9.54
C ASP A 75 9.32 39.85 -9.76
N VAL A 76 8.69 39.89 -10.93
CA VAL A 76 7.63 38.97 -11.33
C VAL A 76 8.16 37.55 -11.54
N LEU A 77 9.25 37.40 -12.29
CA LEU A 77 9.85 36.09 -12.57
C LEU A 77 10.48 35.52 -11.31
N LYS A 78 11.02 36.38 -10.44
CA LYS A 78 11.50 36.01 -9.11
C LYS A 78 10.36 35.47 -8.23
N PHE A 79 9.22 36.15 -8.18
CA PHE A 79 8.02 35.66 -7.47
C PHE A 79 7.55 34.29 -8.02
N GLN A 80 7.51 34.14 -9.34
CA GLN A 80 7.12 32.89 -9.98
C GLN A 80 8.07 31.74 -9.63
N ASN A 81 9.38 31.99 -9.65
CA ASN A 81 10.39 30.98 -9.33
C ASN A 81 10.30 30.56 -7.85
N LEU A 82 10.18 31.51 -6.93
CA LEU A 82 10.00 31.21 -5.50
C LEU A 82 8.71 30.43 -5.23
N THR A 83 7.60 30.85 -5.83
CA THR A 83 6.32 30.16 -5.69
C THR A 83 6.37 28.75 -6.29
N MET A 84 7.02 28.58 -7.46
CA MET A 84 7.20 27.27 -8.08
C MET A 84 8.05 26.34 -7.20
N ASN A 85 9.17 26.83 -6.68
CA ASN A 85 10.02 26.04 -5.79
C ASN A 85 9.26 25.61 -4.53
N HIS A 86 8.46 26.50 -3.96
CA HIS A 86 7.62 26.17 -2.81
C HIS A 86 6.56 25.09 -3.14
N ILE A 87 5.93 25.15 -4.33
CA ILE A 87 5.01 24.10 -4.80
C ILE A 87 5.74 22.77 -4.94
N VAL A 88 6.92 22.77 -5.56
CA VAL A 88 7.71 21.55 -5.78
C VAL A 88 8.12 20.93 -4.45
N SER A 89 8.63 21.73 -3.51
CA SER A 89 8.98 21.25 -2.17
C SER A 89 7.77 20.73 -1.41
N GLY A 90 6.63 21.43 -1.46
CA GLY A 90 5.39 20.96 -0.85
C GLY A 90 4.87 19.64 -1.45
N LEU A 91 5.01 19.46 -2.77
CA LEU A 91 4.68 18.19 -3.44
C LEU A 91 5.61 17.05 -3.03
N GLN A 92 6.91 17.32 -2.87
CA GLN A 92 7.87 16.33 -2.39
C GLN A 92 7.59 15.89 -0.95
N GLU A 93 7.22 16.84 -0.08
CA GLU A 93 6.83 16.53 1.29
C GLU A 93 5.53 15.74 1.33
N PHE A 94 4.55 16.09 0.50
CA PHE A 94 3.32 15.33 0.36
C PHE A 94 3.56 13.89 -0.12
N ASP A 95 4.40 13.69 -1.13
CA ASP A 95 4.78 12.37 -1.62
C ASP A 95 5.45 11.54 -0.51
N THR A 96 6.35 12.16 0.26
CA THR A 96 7.01 11.51 1.39
C THR A 96 6.00 11.09 2.47
N LEU A 97 5.07 11.97 2.84
CA LEU A 97 4.01 11.65 3.80
C LEU A 97 3.08 10.53 3.32
N LEU A 98 2.78 10.51 2.02
CA LEU A 98 1.97 9.46 1.39
C LEU A 98 2.71 8.12 1.43
N LEU A 99 3.99 8.10 1.08
CA LEU A 99 4.85 6.91 1.18
C LEU A 99 4.97 6.41 2.61
N ASP A 100 5.13 7.30 3.59
CA ASP A 100 5.15 6.94 5.00
C ASP A 100 3.81 6.35 5.46
N TYR A 101 2.69 6.94 5.04
CA TYR A 101 1.36 6.41 5.34
C TYR A 101 1.16 5.01 4.76
N ILE A 102 1.51 4.81 3.48
CA ILE A 102 1.47 3.49 2.84
C ILE A 102 2.40 2.51 3.55
N GLY A 103 3.60 2.95 3.92
CA GLY A 103 4.58 2.14 4.63
C GLY A 103 4.07 1.65 5.99
N LEU A 104 3.43 2.53 6.77
CA LEU A 104 2.82 2.19 8.06
C LEU A 104 1.65 1.22 7.89
N GLN A 105 0.75 1.47 6.95
CA GLN A 105 -0.37 0.55 6.68
C GLN A 105 0.10 -0.82 6.20
N THR A 106 1.14 -0.86 5.36
CA THR A 106 1.72 -2.10 4.86
C THR A 106 2.35 -2.91 5.98
N LYS A 107 3.11 -2.26 6.88
CA LYS A 107 3.68 -2.92 8.08
C LYS A 107 2.60 -3.51 8.98
N SER A 108 1.53 -2.76 9.24
CA SER A 108 0.39 -3.23 10.04
C SER A 108 -0.28 -4.45 9.39
N SER A 109 -0.53 -4.38 8.08
CA SER A 109 -1.15 -5.47 7.32
C SER A 109 -0.30 -6.74 7.33
N TYR A 110 1.02 -6.60 7.21
CA TYR A 110 1.96 -7.71 7.32
C TYR A 110 1.89 -8.41 8.69
N ILE A 111 1.82 -7.64 9.78
CA ILE A 111 1.67 -8.18 11.13
C ILE A 111 0.36 -8.98 11.26
N PHE A 112 -0.76 -8.47 10.75
CA PHE A 112 -2.04 -9.18 10.78
C PHE A 112 -1.98 -10.53 10.03
N VAL A 113 -1.33 -10.57 8.86
CA VAL A 113 -1.18 -11.82 8.10
C VAL A 113 -0.36 -12.86 8.89
N ILE A 114 0.72 -12.44 9.56
CA ILE A 114 1.52 -13.34 10.41
C ILE A 114 0.67 -13.87 11.57
N VAL A 115 -0.09 -13.01 12.25
CA VAL A 115 -0.95 -13.43 13.37
C VAL A 115 -2.01 -14.43 12.90
N LEU A 116 -2.67 -14.16 11.77
CA LEU A 116 -3.65 -15.08 11.18
C LEU A 116 -3.02 -16.42 10.80
N PHE A 117 -1.79 -16.41 10.27
CA PHE A 117 -1.06 -17.63 9.95
C PHE A 117 -0.79 -18.47 11.21
N ILE A 118 -0.33 -17.85 12.30
CA ILE A 118 -0.09 -18.56 13.57
C ILE A 118 -1.40 -19.14 14.12
N VAL A 119 -2.48 -18.36 14.12
CA VAL A 119 -3.80 -18.83 14.60
C VAL A 119 -4.28 -20.01 13.76
N SER A 120 -4.17 -19.93 12.43
CA SER A 120 -4.53 -21.02 11.53
C SER A 120 -3.66 -22.28 11.77
N ALA A 121 -2.37 -22.09 11.99
CA ALA A 121 -1.44 -23.18 12.27
C ALA A 121 -1.70 -23.89 13.62
N VAL A 122 -2.32 -23.22 14.60
CA VAL A 122 -2.70 -23.83 15.88
C VAL A 122 -4.08 -24.50 15.81
N ILE A 123 -5.05 -23.85 15.17
CA ILE A 123 -6.42 -24.36 15.07
C ILE A 123 -6.47 -25.62 14.18
N SER A 124 -5.72 -25.65 13.07
CA SER A 124 -5.80 -26.75 12.11
C SER A 124 -5.39 -28.12 12.71
N PRO A 125 -4.25 -28.24 13.42
CA PRO A 125 -3.90 -29.48 14.12
C PRO A 125 -4.90 -29.82 15.23
N TYR A 126 -5.40 -28.83 15.97
CA TYR A 126 -6.38 -29.07 17.03
C TYR A 126 -7.66 -29.72 16.50
N ILE A 127 -8.20 -29.22 15.39
CA ILE A 127 -9.37 -29.81 14.70
C ILE A 127 -9.04 -31.22 14.23
N TYR A 128 -7.86 -31.42 13.63
CA TYR A 128 -7.41 -32.72 13.15
C TYR A 128 -7.34 -33.77 14.28
N PHE A 129 -6.67 -33.45 15.39
CA PHE A 129 -6.58 -34.36 16.55
C PHE A 129 -7.94 -34.62 17.20
N SER A 130 -8.81 -33.61 17.29
CA SER A 130 -10.17 -33.77 17.81
C SER A 130 -10.99 -34.71 16.94
N SER A 131 -10.91 -34.56 15.62
CA SER A 131 -11.58 -35.45 14.66
C SER A 131 -11.08 -36.89 14.76
N LEU A 132 -9.76 -37.08 14.81
CA LEU A 132 -9.16 -38.41 14.98
C LEU A 132 -9.59 -39.09 16.28
N LYS A 133 -9.64 -38.36 17.40
CA LYS A 133 -10.11 -38.91 18.68
C LYS A 133 -11.58 -39.35 18.61
N LYS A 134 -12.44 -38.57 17.95
CA LYS A 134 -13.85 -38.95 17.74
C LYS A 134 -13.97 -40.19 16.86
N MET A 135 -13.22 -40.25 15.76
CA MET A 135 -13.20 -41.40 14.86
C MET A 135 -12.69 -42.66 15.56
N ALA A 136 -11.62 -42.55 16.35
CA ALA A 136 -11.10 -43.67 17.14
C ALA A 136 -12.12 -44.17 18.17
N LYS A 137 -12.79 -43.26 18.89
CA LYS A 137 -13.83 -43.64 19.85
C LYS A 137 -14.99 -44.38 19.18
N ASN A 138 -15.45 -43.90 18.03
CA ASN A 138 -16.52 -44.57 17.29
C ASN A 138 -16.08 -45.97 16.83
N LYS A 139 -14.87 -46.12 16.30
CA LYS A 139 -14.32 -47.44 15.93
C LYS A 139 -14.18 -48.39 17.12
N MET A 140 -13.84 -47.89 18.31
CA MET A 140 -13.79 -48.71 19.52
C MET A 140 -15.19 -49.23 19.91
N ILE A 141 -16.22 -48.38 19.80
CA ILE A 141 -17.61 -48.78 20.07
C ILE A 141 -18.08 -49.82 19.05
N GLU A 142 -17.81 -49.60 17.76
CA GLU A 142 -18.13 -50.57 16.70
C GLU A 142 -17.44 -51.93 16.95
N MET A 143 -16.17 -51.90 17.39
CA MET A 143 -15.42 -53.12 17.71
C MET A 143 -15.98 -53.84 18.94
N GLU A 144 -16.38 -53.10 19.98
CA GLU A 144 -17.03 -53.66 21.18
C GLU A 144 -18.38 -54.32 20.83
N GLU A 145 -19.18 -53.67 19.99
CA GLU A 145 -20.45 -54.22 19.51
C GLU A 145 -20.24 -55.50 18.70
N LEU A 146 -19.25 -55.52 17.80
CA LEU A 146 -18.91 -56.69 17.01
C LEU A 146 -18.46 -57.87 17.89
N VAL A 147 -17.62 -57.59 18.90
CA VAL A 147 -17.22 -58.59 19.90
C VAL A 147 -18.43 -59.14 20.65
N ASN A 148 -19.36 -58.28 21.09
CA ASN A 148 -20.56 -58.71 21.79
C ASN A 148 -21.47 -59.59 20.91
N ILE A 149 -21.63 -59.25 19.62
CA ILE A 149 -22.36 -60.07 18.65
C ILE A 149 -21.70 -61.46 18.51
N VAL A 150 -20.37 -61.52 18.36
CA VAL A 150 -19.64 -62.79 18.25
C VAL A 150 -19.86 -63.68 19.47
N PHE A 151 -19.83 -63.11 20.68
CA PHE A 151 -20.06 -63.88 21.91
C PHE A 151 -21.54 -64.26 22.15
N ALA A 152 -22.49 -63.54 21.55
CA ALA A 152 -23.92 -63.86 21.65
C ALA A 152 -24.35 -65.02 20.75
N ILE A 153 -23.56 -65.37 19.73
CA ILE A 153 -23.87 -66.50 18.83
C ILE A 153 -23.52 -67.83 19.54
N PRO A 154 -24.49 -68.76 19.69
CA PRO A 154 -24.22 -70.05 20.30
C PRO A 154 -23.19 -70.84 19.49
N THR A 155 -22.25 -71.50 20.19
CA THR A 155 -21.12 -72.24 19.59
C THR A 155 -21.56 -73.37 18.64
N SER A 156 -22.79 -73.86 18.79
CA SER A 156 -23.42 -74.82 17.88
C SER A 156 -23.63 -74.25 16.47
N THR A 157 -23.90 -72.95 16.33
CA THR A 157 -24.07 -72.28 15.02
C THR A 157 -22.72 -71.89 14.39
N ILE A 158 -21.74 -71.51 15.21
CA ILE A 158 -20.38 -71.16 14.76
C ILE A 158 -19.66 -72.35 14.11
N ASN A 159 -19.88 -73.57 14.61
CA ASN A 159 -19.30 -74.78 14.05
C ASN A 159 -19.98 -75.28 12.76
N ILE A 160 -21.18 -74.78 12.43
CA ILE A 160 -21.94 -75.18 11.24
C ILE A 160 -21.50 -74.37 10.00
N VAL A 161 -21.01 -73.15 10.18
CA VAL A 161 -20.60 -72.25 9.09
C VAL A 161 -19.11 -71.89 9.21
N PRO A 162 -18.23 -72.48 8.38
CA PRO A 162 -16.77 -72.35 8.53
C PRO A 162 -16.24 -70.93 8.32
N GLN A 163 -17.00 -70.05 7.66
CA GLN A 163 -16.65 -68.64 7.47
C GLN A 163 -16.62 -67.86 8.79
N TYR A 164 -17.60 -68.07 9.68
CA TYR A 164 -17.63 -67.41 10.99
C TYR A 164 -16.51 -67.92 11.90
N ARG A 165 -16.19 -69.21 11.85
CA ARG A 165 -15.06 -69.78 12.59
C ARG A 165 -13.72 -69.17 12.16
N ARG A 166 -13.47 -69.04 10.86
CA ARG A 166 -12.25 -68.40 10.34
C ARG A 166 -12.20 -66.92 10.69
N PHE A 167 -13.30 -66.18 10.55
CA PHE A 167 -13.36 -64.77 10.94
C PHE A 167 -13.02 -64.55 12.43
N ILE A 168 -13.51 -65.42 13.31
CA ILE A 168 -13.21 -65.35 14.76
C ILE A 168 -11.75 -65.73 15.07
N GLU A 169 -11.20 -66.75 14.39
CA GLU A 169 -9.84 -67.25 14.67
C GLU A 169 -8.73 -66.42 13.99
N THR A 170 -8.97 -65.83 12.82
CA THR A 170 -7.93 -65.15 12.01
C THR A 170 -8.24 -63.70 11.66
N SER A 171 -9.44 -63.17 11.93
CA SER A 171 -9.87 -61.80 11.56
C SER A 171 -9.74 -61.48 10.05
N GLU A 172 -9.63 -62.48 9.18
CA GLU A 172 -9.63 -62.31 7.73
C GLU A 172 -11.05 -62.48 7.17
N ILE A 173 -11.45 -61.55 6.29
CA ILE A 173 -12.64 -61.65 5.46
C ILE A 173 -12.14 -61.97 4.05
N ASN A 174 -12.29 -63.22 3.61
CA ASN A 174 -12.12 -63.54 2.20
C ASN A 174 -13.45 -63.29 1.50
N ASP A 175 -13.52 -62.20 0.74
CA ASP A 175 -14.57 -61.92 -0.23
C ASP A 175 -14.32 -62.77 -1.48
N ASP A 176 -15.10 -63.84 -1.66
CA ASP A 176 -15.40 -64.48 -2.95
C ASP A 176 -16.92 -64.52 -3.12
#